data_AF-A0A383K3B0-F1
#
_entry.id   AF-A0A383K3B0-F1
#
_cell.length_a   1.000
_cell.length_b   1.000
_cell.length_c   1.000
_cell.angle_alpha   90.00
_cell.angle_beta   90.00
_cell.angle_gamma   90.00
#
_symmetry.space_group_name_H-M   'P 1'
#
loop_
_entity.id
_entity.type
_entity.pdbx_description
1 polymer ?
#
loop_
_entity_poly.entity_id
_entity_poly.type
_entity_poly.pdbx_seq_one_letter_code
_entity_poly.pdbx_strand_id
1 'polypeptide(L)' 'MEIISNVRENRQVTVPAELLETLTQIAEQALWKREWAARDHGFPLPEYVTRRQAMVDQARSLLKNNTHEND' A
#
# COMPACT_ATOMS: atom_id res chain seq x y z
N MET A 1 22.06 -19.03 23.39
CA MET A 1 21.33 -17.79 23.10
C MET A 1 20.76 -17.96 21.70
N GLU A 2 19.49 -18.36 21.57
CA GLU A 2 18.88 -18.57 20.25
C GLU A 2 18.49 -17.20 19.67
N ILE A 3 19.16 -16.85 18.57
CA ILE A 3 18.88 -15.64 17.80
C ILE A 3 17.62 -15.93 17.00
N ILE A 4 16.49 -15.38 17.46
CA ILE A 4 15.15 -15.34 16.84
C ILE A 4 15.15 -15.81 15.37
N SER A 5 14.97 -17.10 15.16
CA SER A 5 14.83 -17.75 13.85
C SER A 5 13.35 -17.90 13.47
N ASN A 6 12.52 -16.93 13.83
CA ASN A 6 11.08 -16.95 13.55
C ASN A 6 10.62 -15.77 12.70
N VAL A 7 11.44 -15.38 11.71
CA VAL A 7 10.84 -14.91 10.46
C VAL A 7 10.12 -16.12 9.90
N ARG A 8 8.85 -16.29 10.28
CA ARG A 8 7.99 -17.36 9.78
C ARG A 8 8.15 -17.40 8.27
N GLU A 9 8.31 -18.61 7.73
CA GLU A 9 8.26 -18.90 6.29
C GLU A 9 7.31 -17.92 5.58
N ASN A 10 7.71 -17.41 4.41
CA ASN A 10 6.90 -16.56 3.53
C ASN A 10 5.55 -17.25 3.23
N ARG A 11 4.61 -17.19 4.18
CA ARG A 11 3.28 -17.77 4.06
C ARG A 11 2.56 -16.92 3.04
N GLN A 12 2.39 -17.48 1.86
CA GLN A 12 1.59 -16.87 0.82
C GLN A 12 0.16 -16.78 1.34
N VAL A 13 -0.37 -15.57 1.44
CA VAL A 13 -1.76 -15.32 1.79
C VAL A 13 -2.47 -14.93 0.50
N THR A 14 -3.43 -15.75 0.07
CA THR A 14 -4.30 -15.40 -1.05
C THR A 14 -5.27 -14.32 -0.58
N VAL A 15 -5.25 -13.17 -1.24
CA VAL A 15 -6.16 -12.06 -0.97
C VAL A 15 -7.08 -11.91 -2.18
N PRO A 16 -8.41 -11.91 -2.00
CA PRO A 16 -9.34 -11.61 -3.09
C PRO A 16 -9.07 -10.23 -3.70
N ALA A 17 -9.15 -10.12 -5.04
CA ALA A 17 -8.86 -8.87 -5.75
C ALA A 17 -9.75 -7.71 -5.27
N GLU A 18 -11.05 -7.95 -5.08
CA GLU A 18 -12.01 -6.95 -4.57
C GLU A 18 -11.65 -6.44 -3.17
N LEU A 19 -11.15 -7.33 -2.30
CA LEU A 19 -10.70 -6.95 -0.96
C LEU A 19 -9.42 -6.13 -1.04
N LEU A 20 -8.46 -6.54 -1.86
CA LEU A 20 -7.22 -5.79 -2.07
C LEU A 20 -7.52 -4.41 -2.67
N GLU A 21 -8.45 -4.30 -3.61
CA GLU A 21 -8.91 -3.04 -4.18
C GLU A 21 -9.53 -2.14 -3.12
N THR A 22 -10.46 -2.66 -2.33
CA THR A 22 -11.12 -1.91 -1.25
C THR A 22 -10.09 -1.39 -0.24
N LEU A 23 -9.15 -2.24 0.19
CA LEU A 23 -8.10 -1.85 1.13
C LEU A 23 -7.15 -0.81 0.53
N THR A 24 -6.83 -0.93 -0.76
CA THR A 24 -5.99 0.04 -1.48
C THR A 24 -6.66 1.40 -1.55
N GLN A 25 -7.96 1.45 -1.90
CA GLN A 25 -8.74 2.70 -1.92
C GLN A 25 -8.83 3.36 -0.54
N ILE A 26 -9.08 2.58 0.52
CA ILE A 26 -9.12 3.11 1.90
C ILE A 26 -7.75 3.68 2.30
N ALA A 27 -6.65 3.00 1.93
CA ALA A 27 -5.30 3.47 2.21
C ALA A 27 -4.98 4.77 1.47
N GLU A 28 -5.36 4.90 0.19
CA GLU A 28 -5.26 6.15 -0.58
C GLU A 28 -6.00 7.30 0.11
N GLN A 29 -7.26 7.07 0.48
CA GLN A 29 -8.11 8.06 1.15
C GLN A 29 -7.54 8.51 2.50
N ALA A 30 -6.95 7.58 3.26
CA ALA A 30 -6.36 7.89 4.55
C ALA A 30 -5.11 8.80 4.44
N LEU A 31 -4.41 8.75 3.30
CA LEU A 31 -3.24 9.60 3.03
C LEU A 31 -3.63 11.02 2.59
N TRP A 32 -4.76 11.19 1.89
CA TRP A 32 -5.19 12.49 1.34
C TRP A 32 -5.21 13.62 2.35
N LYS A 33 -5.69 13.38 3.58
CA LYS A 33 -5.73 14.43 4.62
C LYS A 33 -4.35 15.04 4.91
N ARG A 34 -3.30 14.22 4.90
CA ARG A 34 -1.92 14.67 5.19
C ARG A 34 -1.27 15.27 3.96
N GLU A 35 -1.54 14.69 2.79
CA GLU A 35 -1.04 15.20 1.54
C GLU A 35 -1.62 16.58 1.21
N TRP A 36 -2.94 16.76 1.37
CA TRP A 36 -3.60 18.05 1.16
C TRP A 36 -3.13 19.08 2.18
N ALA A 37 -3.00 18.74 3.46
CA ALA A 37 -2.45 19.67 4.45
C ALA A 37 -1.03 20.15 4.10
N ALA A 38 -0.15 19.25 3.63
CA ALA A 38 1.18 19.64 3.19
C ALA A 38 1.12 20.58 1.98
N ARG A 39 0.29 20.27 0.98
CA ARG A 39 0.11 21.07 -0.23
C ARG A 39 -0.49 22.45 0.06
N ASP A 40 -1.52 22.51 0.89
CA ASP A 40 -2.22 23.75 1.28
C ASP A 40 -1.29 24.73 2.00
N HIS A 41 -0.38 24.20 2.82
CA HIS A 41 0.59 25.01 3.55
C HIS A 41 1.91 25.24 2.80
N GLY A 42 2.04 24.74 1.56
CA GLY A 42 3.26 24.85 0.75
C GLY A 42 4.45 24.09 1.34
N PHE A 43 4.20 23.10 2.19
CA PHE A 43 5.23 22.28 2.82
C PHE A 43 5.60 21.07 1.95
N PRO A 44 6.84 20.58 2.06
CA PRO A 44 7.20 19.30 1.47
C PRO A 44 6.32 18.19 2.06
N LEU A 45 5.95 17.22 1.22
CA LEU A 45 5.21 16.04 1.67
C LEU A 45 6.04 15.30 2.74
N PRO A 46 5.44 14.90 3.87
CA PRO A 46 6.13 14.12 4.87
C PRO A 46 6.62 12.78 4.30
N GLU A 47 7.84 12.37 4.64
CA GLU A 47 8.47 11.13 4.13
C GLU A 47 7.58 9.89 4.33
N TYR A 48 6.88 9.81 5.46
CA TYR A 48 5.94 8.74 5.76
C TYR A 48 4.80 8.65 4.72
N VAL A 49 4.30 9.79 4.24
CA VAL A 49 3.25 9.84 3.21
C VAL A 49 3.79 9.29 1.90
N THR A 50 4.98 9.74 1.47
CA THR A 50 5.64 9.24 0.25
C THR A 50 5.91 7.75 0.32
N ARG A 51 6.38 7.23 1.46
CA ARG A 51 6.64 5.80 1.66
C ARG A 51 5.36 4.96 1.59
N ARG A 52 4.28 5.44 2.23
CA ARG A 52 2.98 4.75 2.20
C ARG A 52 2.34 4.80 0.82
N GLN A 53 2.49 5.92 0.11
CA GLN A 53 2.04 6.04 -1.27
C GLN A 53 2.75 5.01 -2.16
N ALA A 54 4.07 4.83 -2.02
CA ALA A 54 4.78 3.80 -2.78
C ALA A 54 4.26 2.37 -2.52
N MET A 55 3.84 2.06 -1.29
CA MET A 55 3.23 0.76 -0.97
C MET A 55 1.83 0.60 -1.59
N VAL A 56 1.05 1.67 -1.61
CA VAL A 56 -0.25 1.73 -2.27
C VAL A 56 -0.09 1.54 -3.78
N ASP A 57 0.90 2.19 -4.39
CA ASP A 57 1.19 2.07 -5.82
C ASP A 57 1.60 0.64 -6.19
N GLN A 58 2.32 -0.06 -5.31
CA GLN A 58 2.62 -1.48 -5.48
C GLN A 58 1.34 -2.34 -5.44
N ALA A 59 0.46 -2.11 -4.47
CA ALA A 59 -0.83 -2.81 -4.39
C ALA A 59 -1.69 -2.56 -5.65
N ARG A 60 -1.69 -1.32 -6.16
CA ARG A 60 -2.37 -0.95 -7.39
C ARG A 60 -1.79 -1.65 -8.62
N SER A 61 -0.47 -1.81 -8.68
CA SER A 61 0.19 -2.57 -9.76
C SER A 61 -0.19 -4.04 -9.73
N LEU A 62 -0.31 -4.65 -8.53
CA LEU A 62 -0.74 -6.04 -8.40
C LEU A 62 -2.16 -6.22 -8.96
N LEU A 63 -3.08 -5.31 -8.62
CA LEU A 63 -4.45 -5.36 -9.14
C LEU A 63 -4.48 -5.27 -10.68
N LYS A 64 -3.75 -4.32 -11.27
CA LYS A 64 -3.68 -4.14 -12.73
C LYS A 64 -3.15 -5.37 -13.46
N ASN A 65 -2.12 -6.01 -12.91
CA ASN A 65 -1.51 -7.19 -13.53
C ASN A 65 -2.49 -8.38 -13.52
N ASN A 66 -3.29 -8.54 -12.46
CA ASN A 66 -4.30 -9.60 -12.36
C ASN A 66 -5.52 -9.34 -13.27
N THR A 67 -5.83 -8.07 -13.60
CA THR A 67 -6.90 -7.73 -14.55
C THR A 67 -6.54 -8.13 -15.98
N HIS A 68 -5.28 -7.96 -16.39
CA HIS A 68 -4.82 -8.27 -17.75
C HIS A 68 -4.67 -9.78 -18.03
N GLU A 69 -4.62 -10.62 -16.99
CA GLU A 69 -4.60 -12.09 -17.10
C GLU A 69 -6.00 -12.71 -17.19
N ASN A 70 -7.07 -11.94 -16.95
CA ASN A 70 -8.47 -12.41 -16.99
C ASN A 70 -9.29 -11.88 -18.18
N ASP A 71 -8.67 -11.11 -19.09
CA ASP A 71 -9.23 -10.74 -20.42
C ASP A 71 -8.77 -11.73 -21.50
#